data_AF-A0A8I2K3X3-F1
#
_entry.id   AF-A0A8I2K3X3-F1
#
_cell.length_a   1.000
_cell.length_b   1.000
_cell.length_c   1.000
_cell.angle_alpha   90.00
_cell.angle_beta   90.00
_cell.angle_gamma   90.00
#
_symmetry.space_group_name_H-M   'P 1'
#
loop_
_entity.id
_entity.type
_entity.pdbx_description
1 polymer ?
#
loop_
_entity_poly.entity_id
_entity_poly.type
_entity_poly.pdbx_seq_one_letter_code
_entity_poly.pdbx_strand_id
1 'polypeptide(L)'
;MWNFSCLASSKEIILCESLIDALTFWCYGFRNVTASYGINGFTKEHLEAFKRYGTERVFIAYDADEAGDKASEPLAKKLTAEGIECYRIKFPMGMDANQCA
;
A
#
# COMPACT_ATOMS: atom_id res chain seq x y z
N MET A 1 -8.62 3.38 8.21
CA MET A 1 -7.40 3.69 7.46
C MET A 1 -6.53 4.64 8.29
N TRP A 2 -5.27 4.30 8.49
CA TRP A 2 -4.29 5.14 9.19
C TRP A 2 -3.64 6.14 8.22
N ASN A 3 -3.14 7.28 8.74
CA ASN A 3 -2.49 8.34 7.95
C ASN A 3 -3.30 8.84 6.74
N PHE A 4 -4.61 8.98 6.90
CA PHE A 4 -5.52 9.43 5.84
C PHE A 4 -5.16 10.79 5.22
N SER A 5 -4.56 11.68 6.01
CA SER A 5 -4.08 13.00 5.55
C SER A 5 -3.03 12.93 4.45
N CYS A 6 -2.29 11.81 4.34
CA CYS A 6 -1.30 11.66 3.28
C CYS A 6 -1.92 11.60 1.89
N LEU A 7 -3.16 11.11 1.77
CA LEU A 7 -3.89 11.05 0.50
C LEU A 7 -4.14 12.44 -0.07
N ALA A 8 -4.40 13.42 0.79
CA ALA A 8 -4.58 14.81 0.38
C ALA A 8 -3.26 15.51 0.01
N SER A 9 -2.13 14.99 0.52
CA SER A 9 -0.82 15.63 0.41
C SER A 9 0.07 15.00 -0.67
N SER A 10 -0.27 13.82 -1.17
CA SER A 10 0.50 13.08 -2.18
C SER A 10 -0.42 12.36 -3.17
N LYS A 11 0.02 12.29 -4.43
CA LYS A 11 -0.63 11.54 -5.50
C LYS A 11 -0.12 10.10 -5.61
N GLU A 12 1.02 9.82 -4.99
CA GLU A 12 1.63 8.50 -4.93
C GLU A 12 1.55 7.97 -3.51
N ILE A 13 1.04 6.76 -3.31
CA ILE A 13 0.79 6.18 -1.98
C ILE A 13 1.49 4.82 -1.85
N ILE A 14 2.25 4.63 -0.78
CA ILE A 14 2.75 3.33 -0.36
C ILE A 14 1.65 2.67 0.46
N LEU A 15 1.19 1.50 0.02
CA LEU A 15 0.19 0.71 0.71
C LEU A 15 0.84 -0.56 1.27
N CYS A 16 1.02 -0.59 2.58
CA CYS A 16 1.57 -1.73 3.28
C CYS A 16 0.48 -2.73 3.70
N GLU A 17 0.89 -3.97 3.96
CA GLU A 17 -0.01 -4.97 4.51
C GLU A 17 -0.39 -4.64 5.97
N SER A 18 0.60 -4.40 6.82
CA SER A 18 0.39 -4.11 8.24
C SER A 18 0.65 -2.65 8.60
N LEU A 19 0.16 -2.25 9.78
CA LEU A 19 0.45 -0.93 10.34
C LEU A 19 1.93 -0.78 10.73
N ILE A 20 2.59 -1.87 11.14
CA ILE A 20 3.98 -1.83 11.59
C ILE A 20 4.89 -1.52 10.38
N ASP A 21 4.63 -2.16 9.24
CA ASP A 21 5.34 -1.87 7.97
C ASP A 21 5.20 -0.41 7.56
N ALA A 22 3.96 0.12 7.63
CA ALA A 22 3.68 1.51 7.32
C ALA A 22 4.43 2.47 8.25
N LEU A 23 4.54 2.12 9.54
CA LEU A 23 5.32 2.89 10.51
C LEU A 23 6.82 2.83 10.24
N THR A 24 7.34 1.71 9.73
CA THR A 24 8.75 1.64 9.30
C THR A 24 9.03 2.63 8.17
N PHE A 25 8.24 2.61 7.09
CA PHE A 25 8.37 3.63 6.04
C PHE A 25 8.29 5.06 6.59
N TRP A 26 7.35 5.31 7.50
CA TRP A 26 7.16 6.60 8.16
C TRP A 26 8.40 7.06 8.95
N CYS A 27 8.99 6.15 9.74
CA CYS A 27 10.21 6.40 10.50
C CYS A 27 11.41 6.71 9.58
N TYR A 28 11.43 6.14 8.38
CA TYR A 28 12.45 6.39 7.35
C TYR A 28 12.13 7.60 6.45
N GLY A 29 11.10 8.38 6.78
CA GLY A 29 10.80 9.65 6.13
C GLY A 29 9.76 9.58 5.01
N PHE A 30 9.26 8.39 4.66
CA PHE A 30 8.18 8.24 3.68
C PHE A 30 6.83 8.53 4.35
N ARG A 31 6.28 9.73 4.12
CA ARG A 31 5.02 10.18 4.77
C ARG A 31 3.77 9.89 3.94
N ASN A 32 3.95 9.49 2.70
CA ASN A 32 2.89 9.06 1.77
C ASN A 32 2.58 7.56 1.91
N VAL A 33 2.42 7.07 3.14
CA VAL A 33 2.26 5.64 3.44
C VAL A 33 1.01 5.36 4.27
N THR A 34 0.29 4.28 3.97
CA THR A 34 -0.83 3.76 4.75
C THR A 34 -0.82 2.23 4.77
N ALA A 35 -1.80 1.62 5.44
CA ALA A 35 -1.90 0.16 5.60
C ALA A 35 -3.30 -0.35 5.24
N SER A 36 -3.37 -1.56 4.70
CA SER A 36 -4.61 -2.28 4.41
C SER A 36 -5.09 -3.16 5.57
N TYR A 37 -4.29 -3.41 6.61
CA TYR A 37 -4.61 -4.29 7.74
C TYR A 37 -4.77 -5.77 7.34
N GLY A 38 -3.78 -6.27 6.59
CA GLY A 38 -3.68 -7.65 6.11
C GLY A 38 -3.94 -7.77 4.62
N ILE A 39 -3.54 -8.90 4.03
CA ILE A 39 -3.71 -9.20 2.60
C ILE A 39 -5.12 -8.95 2.03
N ASN A 40 -6.17 -9.17 2.84
CA ASN A 40 -7.57 -9.01 2.45
C ASN A 40 -8.22 -7.74 3.03
N GLY A 41 -7.46 -6.87 3.69
CA GLY A 41 -8.01 -5.73 4.43
C GLY A 41 -8.25 -4.47 3.58
N PHE A 42 -7.89 -4.48 2.29
CA PHE A 42 -8.19 -3.36 1.40
C PHE A 42 -9.70 -3.27 1.08
N THR A 43 -10.39 -2.38 1.79
CA THR A 43 -11.84 -2.22 1.70
C THR A 43 -12.29 -1.20 0.64
N LYS A 44 -13.61 -1.04 0.48
CA LYS A 44 -14.21 -0.03 -0.40
C LYS A 44 -13.89 1.39 0.06
N GLU A 45 -13.84 1.63 1.36
CA GLU A 45 -13.50 2.92 1.95
C GLU A 45 -12.08 3.35 1.56
N HIS A 46 -11.16 2.39 1.38
CA HIS A 46 -9.82 2.70 0.88
C HIS A 46 -9.85 3.19 -0.56
N LEU A 47 -10.56 2.47 -1.43
CA LEU A 47 -10.72 2.86 -2.83
C LEU A 47 -11.42 4.22 -2.98
N GLU A 48 -12.51 4.43 -2.25
CA GLU A 48 -13.25 5.70 -2.27
C GLU A 48 -12.37 6.87 -1.81
N ALA A 49 -11.54 6.66 -0.80
CA ALA A 49 -10.58 7.67 -0.36
C ALA A 49 -9.52 7.96 -1.43
N PHE A 50 -8.92 6.93 -2.03
CA PHE A 50 -7.93 7.10 -3.10
C PHE A 50 -8.52 7.89 -4.27
N LYS A 51 -9.75 7.55 -4.70
CA LYS A 51 -10.47 8.29 -5.75
C LYS A 51 -10.79 9.72 -5.34
N ARG A 52 -11.29 9.92 -4.11
CA ARG A 52 -11.68 11.24 -3.60
C ARG A 52 -10.51 12.22 -3.57
N TYR A 53 -9.32 11.76 -3.19
CA TYR A 53 -8.13 12.61 -3.16
C TYR A 53 -7.32 12.56 -4.47
N GLY A 54 -7.79 11.82 -5.46
CA GLY A 54 -7.18 11.69 -6.77
C GLY A 54 -5.77 11.10 -6.67
N THR A 55 -5.62 9.98 -5.96
CA THR A 55 -4.42 9.15 -6.00
C THR A 55 -4.19 8.65 -7.42
N GLU A 56 -3.00 8.84 -7.94
CA GLU A 56 -2.62 8.48 -9.32
C GLU A 56 -1.81 7.17 -9.34
N ARG A 57 -1.05 6.90 -8.27
CA ARG A 57 -0.17 5.74 -8.18
C ARG A 57 -0.17 5.11 -6.78
N VAL A 58 -0.13 3.78 -6.74
CA VAL A 58 -0.01 2.99 -5.52
C VAL A 58 1.17 2.03 -5.61
N PHE A 59 2.05 2.07 -4.62
CA PHE A 59 3.12 1.11 -4.41
C PHE A 59 2.66 0.08 -3.37
N ILE A 60 2.37 -1.15 -3.79
CA ILE A 60 1.92 -2.24 -2.92
C ILE A 60 3.14 -2.88 -2.26
N ALA A 61 3.31 -2.62 -0.96
CA ALA A 61 4.40 -3.09 -0.09
C ALA A 61 3.89 -4.14 0.90
N TYR A 62 3.26 -5.19 0.39
CA TYR A 62 2.95 -6.41 1.15
C TYR A 62 4.20 -7.29 1.30
N ASP A 63 4.16 -8.24 2.21
CA ASP A 63 5.29 -9.12 2.52
C ASP A 63 5.75 -9.89 1.28
N ALA A 64 7.06 -10.17 1.17
CA ALA A 64 7.61 -10.96 0.07
C ALA A 64 7.45 -12.46 0.33
N ASP A 65 6.20 -12.89 0.47
CA ASP A 65 5.79 -14.29 0.60
C ASP A 65 4.67 -14.65 -0.40
N GLU A 66 4.26 -15.92 -0.40
CA GLU A 66 3.24 -16.42 -1.31
C GLU A 66 1.87 -15.74 -1.11
N ALA A 67 1.54 -15.37 0.12
CA ALA A 67 0.25 -14.77 0.45
C ALA A 67 0.19 -13.31 0.00
N GLY A 68 1.23 -12.52 0.30
CA GLY A 68 1.40 -11.14 -0.12
C GLY A 68 1.43 -10.99 -1.64
N ASP A 69 2.12 -11.89 -2.34
CA ASP A 69 2.18 -11.88 -3.80
C ASP A 69 0.84 -12.24 -4.45
N LYS A 70 0.16 -13.28 -3.95
CA LYS A 70 -1.19 -13.65 -4.43
C LYS A 70 -2.23 -12.56 -4.19
N ALA A 71 -2.11 -11.82 -3.10
CA ALA A 71 -3.06 -10.75 -2.76
C ALA A 71 -2.78 -9.45 -3.51
N SER A 72 -1.50 -9.17 -3.82
CA SER A 72 -1.10 -7.95 -4.52
C SER A 72 -1.61 -7.88 -5.96
N GLU A 73 -1.63 -9.00 -6.69
CA GLU A 73 -2.06 -9.05 -8.09
C GLU A 73 -3.54 -8.64 -8.31
N PRO A 74 -4.54 -9.23 -7.64
CA PRO A 74 -5.94 -8.83 -7.81
C PRO A 74 -6.18 -7.40 -7.32
N LEU A 75 -5.49 -6.95 -6.26
CA LEU A 75 -5.57 -5.57 -5.79
C LEU A 75 -5.05 -4.58 -6.84
N ALA A 76 -3.89 -4.86 -7.44
CA ALA A 76 -3.34 -4.05 -8.52
C ALA A 76 -4.28 -3.98 -9.73
N LYS A 77 -4.89 -5.11 -10.13
CA LYS A 77 -5.91 -5.14 -11.20
C LYS A 77 -7.12 -4.28 -10.86
N LYS A 78 -7.63 -4.38 -9.62
CA LYS A 78 -8.76 -3.58 -9.13
C LYS A 78 -8.48 -2.08 -9.19
N LEU A 79 -7.30 -1.65 -8.74
CA LEU A 79 -6.89 -0.24 -8.76
C LEU A 79 -6.61 0.27 -10.19
N THR A 80 -5.97 -0.55 -11.03
CA THR A 80 -5.70 -0.19 -12.43
C THR A 80 -6.99 -0.02 -13.23
N ALA A 81 -8.01 -0.85 -12.98
CA ALA A 81 -9.33 -0.71 -13.60
C ALA A 81 -10.03 0.63 -13.24
N GLU A 82 -9.64 1.25 -12.12
CA GLU A 82 -10.11 2.56 -11.66
C GLU A 82 -9.20 3.71 -12.15
N GLY A 83 -8.20 3.41 -12.98
CA GLY A 83 -7.25 4.39 -13.53
C GLY A 83 -6.08 4.74 -12.60
N ILE A 84 -5.83 3.93 -11.57
CA ILE A 84 -4.74 4.15 -10.60
C ILE A 84 -3.58 3.21 -10.94
N GLU A 85 -2.41 3.76 -11.27
CA GLU A 85 -1.21 2.97 -11.56
C GLU A 85 -0.76 2.18 -10.35
N CYS A 86 -0.37 0.92 -10.54
CA CYS A 86 0.04 0.06 -9.44
C CYS A 86 1.41 -0.57 -9.69
N TYR A 87 2.27 -0.51 -8.67
CA TYR A 87 3.59 -1.13 -8.68
C TYR A 87 3.76 -2.00 -7.45
N ARG A 88 4.32 -3.20 -7.63
CA ARG A 88 4.70 -4.09 -6.53
C ARG A 88 6.10 -3.71 -6.04
N ILE A 89 6.24 -3.40 -4.76
CA ILE A 89 7.55 -3.33 -4.11
C ILE A 89 8.02 -4.76 -3.86
N LYS A 90 9.25 -5.09 -4.28
CA LYS A 90 9.86 -6.40 -4.07
C LYS A 90 10.89 -6.30 -2.95
N PHE A 91 10.57 -6.89 -1.80
CA PHE A 91 11.55 -7.16 -0.74
C PHE A 91 12.34 -8.44 -1.04
N PRO A 92 13.47 -8.69 -0.36
CA PRO A 92 14.09 -10.02 -0.39
C PRO A 92 13.10 -11.10 0.07
N MET A 93 13.25 -12.31 -0.44
CA MET A 93 12.32 -13.41 -0.19
C MET A 93 12.14 -13.66 1.32
N GLY A 94 10.88 -13.72 1.76
CA GLY A 94 10.52 -13.93 3.17
C GLY A 94 10.71 -12.72 4.08
N MET A 95 10.93 -11.53 3.50
CA MET A 95 11.05 -10.28 4.25
C MET A 95 9.88 -9.32 4.02
N ASP A 96 9.63 -8.48 5.01
CA ASP A 96 8.72 -7.33 4.97
C ASP A 96 9.48 -5.99 5.07
N ALA A 97 8.74 -4.88 5.18
CA ALA A 97 9.34 -3.56 5.31
C ALA A 97 10.14 -3.39 6.62
N ASN A 98 9.65 -3.94 7.73
CA ASN A 98 10.30 -3.85 9.04
C ASN A 98 11.61 -4.61 9.11
N GLN A 99 11.69 -5.73 8.39
CA GLN A 99 12.86 -6.58 8.34
C GLN A 99 13.94 -6.04 7.40
N CYS A 100 13.58 -5.15 6.46
CA CYS A 100 14.51 -4.50 5.53
C CYS A 100 15.05 -3.14 6.01
N ALA A 101 14.63 -2.69 7.20
CA ALA A 101 14.94 -1.38 7.77
C ALA A 101 16.42 -1.25 8.21
#